data_AF-A0A8S3JPX7-F1
#
_entry.id   AF-A0A8S3JPX7-F1
#
_cell.length_a   1.000
_cell.length_b   1.000
_cell.length_c   1.000
_cell.angle_alpha   90.00
_cell.angle_beta   90.00
_cell.angle_gamma   90.00
#
_symmetry.space_group_name_H-M   'P 1'
#
loop_
_entity.id
_entity.type
_entity.pdbx_description
1 polymer ?
#
loop_
_entity_poly.entity_id
_entity_poly.type
_entity_poly.pdbx_seq_one_letter_code
_entity_poly.pdbx_strand_id
1 'polypeptide(L)'
;PADIRITTIHSTTLRVDQSLLTGESVSVIKHTDPVPDPRAVNQDKKNILFSGTNIATGKCRGIVVGTGLNTEIGKIRSEMAASEEEKTPLQQKLDEFGEQLSKVISIICVAVWAINIGHFNDPVHGGSWLRGAIYYFKIAVALGLLIKVFFFI
;
A
#
# COMPACT_ATOMS: atom_id res chain seq x y z
N PRO A 1 -1.76 -12.62 -20.15
CA PRO A 1 -2.22 -13.80 -20.92
C PRO A 1 -1.50 -15.05 -20.40
N ALA A 2 -2.11 -15.74 -19.43
CA ALA A 2 -1.83 -17.07 -18.86
C ALA A 2 -0.42 -17.71 -18.96
N ASP A 3 -0.02 -18.43 -17.91
CA ASP A 3 1.14 -19.34 -17.98
C ASP A 3 0.75 -20.61 -18.76
N ILE A 4 1.58 -21.02 -19.71
CA ILE A 4 1.26 -22.07 -20.69
C ILE A 4 2.38 -23.11 -20.74
N ARG A 5 2.06 -24.39 -20.55
CA ARG A 5 2.96 -25.51 -20.81
C ARG A 5 2.97 -25.83 -22.30
N ILE A 6 4.15 -25.80 -22.91
CA ILE A 6 4.31 -26.08 -24.34
C ILE A 6 4.09 -27.57 -24.60
N THR A 7 3.18 -27.91 -25.51
CA THR A 7 2.93 -29.30 -25.93
C THR A 7 3.54 -29.61 -27.29
N THR A 8 3.57 -28.64 -28.20
CA THR A 8 4.05 -28.85 -29.56
C THR A 8 4.65 -27.57 -30.10
N ILE A 9 5.82 -27.67 -30.73
CA ILE A 9 6.48 -26.56 -31.41
C ILE A 9 6.35 -26.81 -32.91
N HIS A 10 5.77 -25.85 -33.65
CA HIS A 10 5.53 -25.96 -35.09
C HIS A 10 6.67 -25.35 -35.93
N SER A 11 7.59 -24.62 -35.31
CA SER A 11 8.74 -23.98 -35.96
C SER A 11 10.05 -24.71 -35.63
N THR A 12 11.12 -24.42 -36.38
CA THR A 12 12.46 -25.01 -36.13
C THR A 12 12.97 -24.69 -34.74
N THR A 13 12.74 -23.46 -34.26
CA THR A 13 13.07 -23.05 -32.89
C THR A 13 11.96 -22.13 -32.38
N LEU A 14 11.74 -22.18 -31.06
CA LEU A 14 10.87 -21.26 -30.34
C LEU A 14 11.74 -20.42 -29.41
N ARG A 15 11.71 -19.10 -29.61
CA ARG A 15 12.45 -18.12 -28.80
C ARG A 15 11.48 -17.17 -28.12
N VAL A 16 11.71 -16.92 -26.84
CA VAL A 16 10.83 -16.10 -26.00
C VAL A 16 11.68 -15.09 -25.24
N ASP A 17 11.22 -13.84 -25.24
CA ASP A 17 11.77 -12.76 -24.42
C ASP A 17 11.15 -12.83 -23.03
N GLN A 18 12.00 -13.15 -22.05
CA GLN A 18 11.62 -13.29 -20.64
C GLN A 18 12.18 -12.15 -19.77
N SER A 19 12.65 -11.06 -20.38
CA SER A 19 13.27 -9.91 -19.70
C SER A 19 12.40 -9.34 -18.56
N LEU A 20 11.08 -9.38 -18.71
CA LEU A 20 10.13 -8.92 -17.68
C LEU A 20 10.23 -9.72 -16.36
N LEU A 21 10.60 -11.01 -16.42
CA LEU A 21 10.63 -11.90 -15.27
C LEU A 21 12.05 -12.22 -14.79
N THR A 22 13.03 -12.23 -15.70
CA THR A 22 14.41 -12.61 -15.37
C THR A 22 15.38 -11.42 -15.37
N GLY A 23 14.98 -10.28 -15.95
CA GLY A 23 15.87 -9.13 -16.16
C GLY A 23 16.89 -9.34 -17.28
N GLU A 24 16.92 -10.50 -17.93
CA GLU A 24 17.86 -10.81 -19.02
C GLU A 24 17.25 -10.44 -20.37
N SER A 25 17.92 -9.60 -21.14
CA SER A 25 17.45 -9.16 -22.48
C SER A 25 17.67 -10.20 -23.58
N VAL A 26 18.24 -11.36 -23.26
CA VAL A 26 18.54 -12.41 -24.25
C VAL A 26 17.35 -13.34 -24.39
N SER A 27 16.87 -13.51 -25.62
CA SER A 27 15.80 -14.46 -25.93
C SER A 27 16.22 -15.89 -25.58
N VAL A 28 15.37 -16.62 -24.87
CA VAL A 28 15.65 -18.01 -24.43
C VAL A 28 14.93 -19.00 -25.35
N ILE A 29 15.62 -20.09 -25.70
CA ILE A 29 15.06 -21.18 -26.50
C ILE A 29 14.22 -22.08 -25.58
N LYS A 30 13.02 -22.41 -26.05
CA LYS A 30 12.05 -23.25 -25.33
C LYS A 30 11.92 -24.64 -25.96
N HIS A 31 11.61 -25.64 -25.14
CA HIS A 31 11.51 -27.05 -25.52
C HIS A 31 10.24 -27.71 -24.97
N THR A 32 9.85 -28.86 -25.50
CA THR A 32 8.68 -29.62 -25.02
C THR A 32 9.00 -30.53 -23.83
N ASP A 33 10.27 -30.89 -23.63
CA ASP A 33 10.68 -31.88 -22.65
C ASP A 33 10.33 -31.48 -21.20
N PRO A 34 10.00 -32.46 -20.35
CA PRO A 34 9.77 -32.19 -18.93
C PRO A 34 11.08 -31.73 -18.26
N VAL A 35 10.96 -30.76 -17.37
CA VAL A 35 12.08 -30.34 -16.51
C VAL A 35 12.12 -31.32 -15.33
N PRO A 36 13.25 -32.01 -15.08
CA PRO A 36 13.33 -33.05 -14.04
C PRO A 36 13.16 -32.51 -12.62
N ASP A 37 13.59 -31.27 -12.40
CA ASP A 37 13.55 -30.64 -11.08
C ASP A 37 12.18 -29.99 -10.80
N PRO A 38 11.41 -30.49 -9.80
CA PRO A 38 10.14 -29.89 -9.41
C PRO A 38 10.28 -28.50 -8.75
N ARG A 39 11.48 -28.11 -8.29
CA ARG A 39 11.78 -26.81 -7.68
C ARG A 39 12.63 -25.91 -8.59
N ALA A 40 12.69 -26.23 -9.88
CA ALA A 40 13.42 -25.45 -10.87
C ALA A 40 13.05 -23.96 -10.80
N VAL A 41 14.06 -23.10 -10.90
CA VAL A 41 13.87 -21.65 -11.01
C VAL A 41 13.15 -21.30 -12.32
N ASN A 42 12.52 -20.12 -12.38
CA ASN A 42 11.75 -19.70 -13.56
C ASN A 42 12.60 -19.66 -14.85
N GLN A 43 13.91 -19.42 -14.73
CA GLN A 43 14.85 -19.49 -15.85
C GLN A 43 15.01 -20.91 -16.43
N ASP A 44 14.99 -21.94 -15.59
CA ASP A 44 15.18 -23.34 -15.99
C ASP A 44 13.92 -24.00 -16.55
N LYS A 45 12.75 -23.39 -16.31
CA LYS A 45 11.46 -23.79 -16.88
C LYS A 45 11.38 -23.47 -18.38
N LYS A 46 12.24 -24.12 -19.18
CA LYS A 46 12.31 -23.98 -20.65
C LYS A 46 11.09 -24.55 -21.38
N ASN A 47 10.17 -25.15 -20.64
CA ASN A 47 9.05 -25.89 -21.16
C ASN A 47 7.70 -25.20 -20.88
N ILE A 48 7.75 -24.05 -20.20
CA ILE A 48 6.63 -23.17 -19.86
C ILE A 48 6.86 -21.79 -20.51
N LEU A 49 5.76 -21.19 -20.98
CA LEU A 49 5.66 -19.79 -21.36
C LEU A 49 4.99 -19.04 -20.22
N PHE A 50 5.55 -17.91 -19.83
CA PHE A 50 5.02 -17.13 -18.72
C PHE A 50 4.15 -15.99 -19.22
N SER A 51 3.09 -15.68 -18.48
CA SER A 51 2.22 -14.56 -18.78
C SER A 51 2.98 -13.25 -18.76
N GLY A 52 2.85 -12.46 -19.84
CA GLY A 52 3.52 -11.17 -19.99
C GLY A 52 4.85 -11.24 -20.76
N THR A 53 5.35 -12.44 -21.03
CA THR A 53 6.51 -12.64 -21.93
C THR A 53 6.07 -12.60 -23.40
N ASN A 54 6.97 -12.20 -24.29
CA ASN A 54 6.69 -12.08 -25.72
C ASN A 54 7.46 -13.15 -26.52
N ILE A 55 6.83 -13.68 -27.58
CA ILE A 55 7.48 -14.64 -28.48
C ILE A 55 8.36 -13.84 -29.44
N ALA A 56 9.67 -14.01 -29.33
CA ALA A 56 10.63 -13.38 -30.23
C ALA A 56 10.63 -14.05 -31.61
N THR A 57 10.53 -15.38 -31.68
CA THR A 57 10.49 -16.12 -32.94
C THR A 57 9.83 -17.49 -32.75
N GLY A 58 9.05 -17.90 -33.75
CA GLY A 58 8.48 -19.23 -33.85
C GLY A 58 7.00 -19.31 -33.51
N LYS A 59 6.44 -20.51 -33.64
CA LYS A 59 5.04 -20.83 -33.38
C LYS A 59 4.96 -22.13 -32.57
N CYS A 60 4.10 -22.14 -31.57
CA CYS A 60 3.87 -23.32 -30.74
C CYS A 60 2.41 -23.41 -30.31
N ARG A 61 2.06 -24.56 -29.76
CA ARG A 61 0.80 -24.84 -29.08
C ARG A 61 1.12 -25.34 -27.68
N GLY A 62 0.27 -24.99 -26.74
CA GLY A 62 0.41 -25.40 -25.35
C GLY A 62 -0.91 -25.38 -24.60
N ILE A 63 -0.86 -25.89 -23.37
CA ILE A 63 -1.98 -25.96 -22.44
C ILE A 63 -1.77 -24.89 -21.37
N VAL A 64 -2.83 -24.15 -21.06
CA VAL A 64 -2.82 -23.17 -19.97
C VAL A 64 -2.70 -23.90 -18.62
N VAL A 65 -1.68 -23.56 -17.85
CA VAL A 65 -1.43 -24.11 -16.50
C VAL A 65 -1.78 -23.13 -15.39
N GLY A 66 -1.78 -21.82 -15.67
CA GLY A 66 -2.09 -20.80 -14.67
C GLY A 66 -2.67 -19.54 -15.30
N THR A 67 -3.61 -18.90 -14.60
CA THR A 67 -4.26 -17.65 -15.03
C THR A 67 -4.38 -16.67 -13.87
N GLY A 68 -4.42 -15.37 -14.17
CA GLY A 68 -4.61 -14.32 -13.16
C GLY A 68 -3.51 -14.33 -12.09
N LEU A 69 -3.91 -14.32 -10.82
CA LEU A 69 -2.99 -14.31 -9.66
C LEU A 69 -2.16 -15.60 -9.54
N ASN A 70 -2.59 -16.71 -10.15
CA ASN A 70 -1.85 -17.97 -10.11
C ASN A 70 -0.72 -18.05 -11.16
N THR A 71 -0.50 -16.97 -11.92
CA THR A 71 0.66 -16.87 -12.84
C THR A 71 1.90 -16.40 -12.08
N GLU A 72 3.10 -16.66 -12.60
CA GLU A 72 4.34 -16.16 -11.97
C GLU A 72 4.34 -14.63 -11.83
N ILE A 73 3.88 -13.90 -12.86
CA ILE A 73 3.71 -12.45 -12.77
C ILE A 73 2.60 -12.05 -11.78
N GLY A 74 1.57 -12.88 -11.65
CA GLY A 74 0.48 -12.70 -10.68
C GLY A 74 0.96 -12.82 -9.24
N LYS A 75 1.85 -13.78 -8.95
CA LYS A 75 2.49 -13.96 -7.64
C LYS A 75 3.33 -12.74 -7.26
N ILE A 76 4.16 -12.27 -8.19
CA ILE A 76 4.95 -11.04 -7.99
C ILE A 76 4.03 -9.86 -7.70
N ARG A 77 2.94 -9.70 -8.47
CA ARG A 77 1.97 -8.63 -8.23
C ARG A 77 1.29 -8.75 -6.87
N SER A 78 0.95 -9.95 -6.42
CA SER A 78 0.37 -10.14 -5.09
C SER A 78 1.36 -9.84 -3.98
N GLU A 79 2.64 -10.20 -4.14
CA GLU A 79 3.69 -9.88 -3.17
C GLU A 79 3.92 -8.37 -3.10
N MET A 80 3.95 -7.69 -4.25
CA MET A 80 4.03 -6.23 -4.31
C MET A 80 2.83 -5.54 -3.66
N ALA A 81 1.62 -6.08 -3.84
CA ALA A 81 0.40 -5.53 -3.24
C ALA A 81 0.27 -5.85 -1.75
N ALA A 82 0.84 -6.97 -1.29
CA ALA A 82 0.89 -7.37 0.11
C ALA A 82 1.98 -6.64 0.89
N SER A 83 2.97 -6.05 0.22
CA SER A 83 3.89 -5.11 0.83
C SER A 83 3.10 -3.88 1.26
N GLU A 84 2.77 -3.81 2.56
CA GLU A 84 2.23 -2.58 3.14
C GLU A 84 3.19 -1.43 2.84
N GLU A 85 2.65 -0.26 2.48
CA GLU A 85 3.45 0.95 2.38
C GLU A 85 4.01 1.25 3.77
N GLU A 86 5.25 0.85 4.03
CA GLU A 86 5.96 1.28 5.22
C GLU A 86 6.06 2.80 5.17
N LYS A 87 5.40 3.47 6.13
CA LYS A 87 5.54 4.92 6.32
C LYS A 87 7.02 5.24 6.43
N THR A 88 7.49 6.19 5.63
CA THR A 88 8.88 6.65 5.71
C THR A 88 9.24 7.07 7.14
N PRO A 89 10.49 6.89 7.59
CA PRO A 89 10.90 7.23 8.95
C PRO A 89 10.63 8.70 9.31
N LEU A 90 10.60 9.60 8.32
CA LEU A 90 10.24 11.00 8.50
C LEU A 90 8.74 11.21 8.75
N GLN A 91 7.87 10.53 7.99
CA GLN A 91 6.42 10.62 8.20
C GLN A 91 6.00 10.08 9.57
N GLN A 92 6.62 8.98 10.03
CA GLN A 92 6.39 8.46 11.38
C GLN A 92 6.75 9.48 12.45
N LYS A 93 7.88 10.19 12.30
CA LYS A 93 8.29 11.25 13.21
C LYS A 93 7.32 12.43 13.20
N LEU A 94 6.85 12.86 12.03
CA LEU A 94 5.87 13.94 11.93
C LEU A 94 4.52 13.56 12.55
N ASP A 95 4.06 12.33 12.37
CA ASP A 95 2.85 11.80 13.01
C ASP A 95 3.00 11.80 14.54
N GLU A 96 4.13 11.32 15.07
CA GLU A 96 4.46 11.37 16.50
C GLU A 96 4.46 12.81 17.03
N PHE A 97 5.10 13.75 16.32
CA PHE A 97 5.11 15.16 16.70
C PHE A 97 3.72 15.78 16.70
N GLY A 98 2.90 15.49 15.68
CA GLY A 98 1.51 15.96 15.59
C GLY A 98 0.64 15.43 16.73
N GLU A 99 0.80 14.16 17.10
CA GLU A 99 0.08 13.55 18.22
C GLU A 99 0.48 14.16 19.57
N GLN A 100 1.78 14.37 19.80
CA GLN A 100 2.29 15.03 21.01
C GLN A 100 1.73 16.44 21.16
N LEU A 101 1.77 17.25 20.09
CA LEU A 101 1.22 18.61 20.10
C LEU A 101 -0.29 18.60 20.35
N SER A 102 -1.04 17.71 19.70
CA SER A 102 -2.48 17.56 19.92
C SER A 102 -2.81 17.23 21.38
N LYS A 103 -2.00 16.39 22.04
CA LYS A 103 -2.18 16.04 23.45
C LYS A 103 -1.93 17.23 24.38
N VAL A 104 -0.87 17.99 24.15
CA VAL A 104 -0.53 19.19 24.95
C VAL A 104 -1.62 20.26 24.83
N ILE A 105 -2.06 20.57 23.61
CA ILE A 105 -3.11 21.57 23.38
C ILE A 105 -4.43 21.17 24.05
N SER A 106 -4.79 19.87 23.96
CA SER A 106 -5.99 19.36 24.63
C SER A 106 -5.94 19.51 26.15
N ILE A 107 -4.78 19.27 26.77
CA ILE A 107 -4.60 19.43 28.22
C ILE A 107 -4.77 20.91 28.61
N ILE A 108 -4.13 21.83 27.87
CA ILE A 108 -4.23 23.28 28.13
C ILE A 108 -5.68 23.75 28.00
N CYS A 109 -6.40 23.28 26.97
CA CYS A 109 -7.80 23.62 26.75
C CYS A 109 -8.70 23.23 27.94
N VAL A 110 -8.54 22.01 28.46
CA VAL A 110 -9.29 21.53 29.63
C VAL A 110 -8.86 22.27 30.90
N ALA A 111 -7.57 22.57 31.08
CA ALA A 111 -7.07 23.30 32.24
C ALA A 111 -7.62 24.74 32.30
N VAL A 112 -7.62 25.46 31.18
CA VAL A 112 -8.20 26.81 31.10
C VAL A 112 -9.70 26.77 31.38
N TRP A 113 -10.42 25.78 30.84
CA TRP A 113 -11.84 25.59 31.11
C TRP A 113 -12.13 25.33 32.60
N ALA A 114 -11.34 24.47 33.25
CA ALA A 114 -11.48 24.16 34.67
C ALA A 114 -11.18 25.36 35.59
N ILE A 115 -10.16 26.16 35.28
CA ILE A 115 -9.82 27.38 36.03
C ILE A 115 -10.91 28.44 35.88
N ASN A 116 -11.49 28.58 34.68
CA ASN A 116 -12.53 29.57 34.40
C ASN A 116 -13.88 29.23 35.08
N ILE A 117 -14.09 27.97 35.47
CA ILE A 117 -15.30 27.51 36.18
C ILE A 117 -15.50 28.20 37.54
N GLY A 118 -14.43 28.69 38.18
CA GLY A 118 -14.49 29.43 39.45
C GLY A 118 -14.88 30.91 39.31
N HIS A 119 -14.71 31.50 38.12
CA HIS A 119 -15.03 32.90 37.81
C HIS A 119 -16.45 33.05 37.22
N PHE A 120 -17.28 32.01 37.37
CA PHE A 120 -18.66 31.98 36.88
C PHE A 120 -19.67 32.73 37.76
N ASN A 121 -19.24 33.20 38.92
CA ASN A 121 -20.12 33.84 39.90
C ASN A 121 -20.18 35.37 39.76
N ASP A 122 -19.91 35.90 38.55
CA ASP A 122 -20.14 37.32 38.26
C ASP A 122 -21.53 37.54 37.64
N PRO A 123 -22.27 38.60 38.02
CA PRO A 123 -23.69 38.79 37.70
C PRO A 123 -23.99 39.11 36.21
N VAL A 124 -22.99 39.06 35.34
CA VAL A 124 -23.10 39.47 33.93
C VAL A 124 -23.80 38.40 33.05
N HIS A 125 -23.96 37.16 33.54
CA HIS A 125 -24.53 36.03 32.77
C HIS A 125 -25.93 35.57 33.21
N GLY A 126 -26.68 36.38 33.97
CA GLY A 126 -28.09 36.08 34.26
C GLY A 126 -28.32 34.87 35.17
N GLY A 127 -27.41 34.59 36.11
CA GLY A 127 -27.63 33.69 37.24
C GLY A 127 -27.62 32.18 36.97
N SER A 128 -27.24 31.73 35.76
CA SER A 128 -27.13 30.28 35.46
C SER A 128 -25.69 29.88 35.14
N TRP A 129 -25.01 29.27 36.12
CA TRP A 129 -23.67 28.67 36.02
C TRP A 129 -23.50 27.77 34.77
N LEU A 130 -24.56 27.05 34.40
CA LEU A 130 -24.57 26.15 33.23
C LEU A 130 -24.38 26.87 31.89
N ARG A 131 -24.99 28.06 31.70
CA ARG A 131 -25.06 28.70 30.38
C ARG A 131 -23.71 29.24 29.94
N GLY A 132 -22.98 29.84 30.85
CA GLY A 132 -21.67 30.33 30.47
C GLY A 132 -20.59 29.24 30.53
N ALA A 133 -20.72 28.19 31.34
CA ALA A 133 -19.83 27.02 31.25
C ALA A 133 -19.86 26.41 29.83
N ILE A 134 -21.05 26.36 29.23
CA ILE A 134 -21.24 25.94 27.83
C ILE A 134 -20.66 26.98 26.85
N TYR A 135 -20.78 28.29 27.12
CA TYR A 135 -20.25 29.33 26.23
C TYR A 135 -18.71 29.32 26.17
N TYR A 136 -18.03 29.28 27.31
CA TYR A 136 -16.57 29.18 27.37
C TYR A 136 -16.05 27.83 26.86
N PHE A 137 -16.79 26.74 27.09
CA PHE A 137 -16.47 25.45 26.48
C PHE A 137 -16.51 25.51 24.94
N LYS A 138 -17.55 26.14 24.36
CA LYS A 138 -17.65 26.31 22.90
C LYS A 138 -16.49 27.15 22.34
N ILE A 139 -16.08 28.21 23.04
CA ILE A 139 -14.93 29.03 22.63
C ILE A 139 -13.63 28.24 22.74
N ALA A 140 -13.40 27.52 23.85
CA ALA A 140 -12.18 26.74 24.06
C ALA A 140 -12.04 25.60 23.04
N VAL A 141 -13.13 24.88 22.75
CA VAL A 141 -13.16 23.84 21.72
C VAL A 141 -12.95 24.44 20.32
N ALA A 142 -13.59 25.57 20.01
CA ALA A 142 -13.40 26.24 18.72
C ALA A 142 -11.93 26.68 18.53
N LEU A 143 -11.30 27.25 19.56
CA LEU A 143 -9.90 27.68 19.51
C LEU A 143 -8.94 26.49 19.39
N GLY A 144 -9.20 25.39 20.11
CA GLY A 144 -8.41 24.16 20.02
C GLY A 144 -8.49 23.50 18.64
N LEU A 145 -9.67 23.48 18.02
CA LEU A 145 -9.84 22.98 16.65
C LEU A 145 -9.15 23.91 15.63
N LEU A 146 -9.18 25.22 15.82
CA LEU A 146 -8.56 26.20 14.94
C LEU A 146 -7.02 26.06 14.96
N ILE A 147 -6.42 25.89 16.14
CA ILE A 147 -4.97 25.62 16.28
C ILE A 147 -4.60 24.29 15.63
N LYS A 148 -5.42 23.25 15.80
CA LYS A 148 -5.19 21.95 15.18
C LYS A 148 -5.27 22.02 13.65
N VAL A 149 -6.21 22.78 13.09
CA VAL A 149 -6.34 23.00 11.65
C VAL A 149 -5.17 23.82 11.10
N PHE A 150 -4.70 24.85 11.82
CA PHE A 150 -3.58 25.68 11.39
C PHE A 150 -2.22 24.94 11.39
N PHE A 151 -2.03 23.98 12.29
CA PHE A 151 -0.78 23.22 12.39
C PHE A 151 -0.73 22.01 11.45
N PHE A 152 -1.87 21.59 10.88
CA PHE A 152 -2.00 20.40 10.02
C PHE A 152 -2.32 20.74 8.55
N ILE A 153 -2.27 22.03 8.19
CA ILE A 153 -2.29 22.58 6.82
C ILE A 153 -0.87 23.09 6.51
#